data_AF-A6MKF8-F1
#
_entry.id   AF-A6MKF8-F1
#
_cell.length_a   1.000
_cell.length_b   1.000
_cell.length_c   1.000
_cell.angle_alpha   90.00
_cell.angle_beta   90.00
_cell.angle_gamma   90.00
#
_symmetry.space_group_name_H-M   'P 1'
#
loop_
_entity.id
_entity.type
_entity.pdbx_description
1 polymer ?
#
loop_
_entity_poly.entity_id
_entity_poly.type
_entity_poly.pdbx_seq_one_letter_code
_entity_poly.pdbx_strand_id
1 'polypeptide(L)' 'EELRRELPPDQGEYCIARMAPYQGPDAVPGALEYKSFSTALYGESDL' A
#
# COMPACT_ATOMS: atom_id res chain seq x y z
N GLU A 1 2.84 8.05 6.29
CA GLU A 1 2.67 7.99 7.76
C GLU A 1 1.32 7.45 8.20
N GLU A 2 0.23 7.71 7.47
CA GLU A 2 -1.13 7.30 7.85
C GLU A 2 -1.27 5.79 8.13
N LEU A 3 -0.74 4.93 7.26
CA LEU A 3 -0.79 3.47 7.44
C LEU A 3 -0.17 2.98 8.74
N ARG A 4 0.95 3.57 9.19
CA ARG A 4 1.59 3.21 10.47
C ARG A 4 0.81 3.67 11.70
N ARG A 5 -0.11 4.61 11.51
CA ARG A 5 -0.90 5.21 12.59
C ARG A 5 -2.28 4.55 12.74
N GLU A 6 -2.85 4.05 11.65
CA GLU A 6 -4.14 3.36 11.64
C GLU A 6 -4.02 1.84 11.83
N LEU A 7 -2.89 1.24 11.42
CA LEU A 7 -2.68 -0.20 11.50
C LEU A 7 -1.76 -0.57 12.68
N PRO A 8 -1.84 -1.82 13.17
CA PRO A 8 -0.81 -2.38 14.03
C PRO A 8 0.58 -2.20 13.40
N PRO A 9 1.63 -1.96 14.20
CA PRO A 9 2.98 -1.64 13.69
C PRO A 9 3.49 -2.69 12.68
N ASP A 10 3.21 -3.97 12.95
CA ASP A 10 3.56 -5.11 12.10
C ASP A 10 2.90 -5.03 10.70
N GLN A 11 1.61 -4.67 10.65
CA GLN A 11 0.86 -4.53 9.40
C GLN A 11 1.24 -3.24 8.66
N GLY A 12 1.52 -2.15 9.38
CA GLY A 12 1.95 -0.90 8.78
C GLY A 12 3.28 -1.06 8.03
N GLU A 13 4.26 -1.74 8.63
CA GLU A 13 5.53 -2.06 7.97
C GLU A 13 5.35 -3.04 6.82
N TYR A 14 4.51 -4.08 6.98
CA TYR A 14 4.21 -5.02 5.91
C TYR A 14 3.57 -4.34 4.69
N CYS A 15 2.58 -3.47 4.91
CA CYS A 15 1.94 -2.68 3.86
C CYS A 15 2.93 -1.78 3.14
N ILE A 16 3.80 -1.07 3.87
CA ILE A 16 4.79 -0.17 3.28
C ILE A 16 5.85 -0.93 2.48
N ALA A 17 6.30 -2.08 2.98
CA ALA A 17 7.32 -2.90 2.30
C ALA A 17 6.80 -3.55 1.00
N ARG A 18 5.49 -3.81 0.92
CA ARG A 18 4.84 -4.48 -0.22
C ARG A 18 4.13 -3.52 -1.17
N MET A 19 3.84 -2.29 -0.75
CA MET A 19 3.23 -1.28 -1.61
C MET A 19 4.23 -0.75 -2.64
N ALA A 20 3.79 -0.69 -3.90
CA ALA A 20 4.52 0.01 -4.93
C ALA A 20 4.46 1.53 -4.70
N PRO A 21 5.50 2.28 -5.09
CA PRO A 21 5.43 3.74 -5.12
C PRO A 21 4.34 4.18 -6.10
N TYR A 22 3.53 5.15 -5.69
CA TYR A 22 2.48 5.71 -6.54
C TYR A 22 3.10 6.52 -7.68
N GLN A 23 2.71 6.22 -8.93
CA GLN A 23 3.26 6.87 -10.14
C GLN A 23 2.23 7.77 -10.86
N GLY A 24 1.15 8.14 -10.18
CA GLY A 24 0.12 9.02 -10.74
C GLY A 24 0.60 10.48 -10.93
N PRO A 25 -0.20 11.31 -11.63
CA PRO A 25 0.11 12.73 -11.83
C PRO A 25 0.23 13.53 -10.52
N ASP A 26 -0.41 13.06 -9.45
CA ASP A 26 -0.35 13.62 -8.10
C ASP A 26 0.65 12.88 -7.18
N ALA A 27 1.61 12.14 -7.74
CA ALA A 27 2.59 11.38 -6.98
C ALA A 27 3.53 12.30 -6.18
N VAL A 28 3.31 12.35 -4.87
CA VAL A 28 4.22 13.01 -3.94
C VAL A 28 5.34 12.05 -3.51
N PRO A 29 6.54 12.53 -3.17
CA PRO A 29 7.61 11.69 -2.67
C PRO A 29 7.16 10.93 -1.40
N GLY A 30 7.20 9.60 -1.45
CA GLY A 30 6.70 8.72 -0.38
C GLY A 30 5.24 8.31 -0.52
N ALA A 31 4.55 8.72 -1.59
CA ALA A 31 3.22 8.21 -1.92
C ALA A 31 3.30 6.72 -2.30
N LEU A 32 2.41 5.93 -1.71
CA LEU A 32 2.31 4.49 -1.93
C LEU A 32 0.96 4.16 -2.57
N GLU A 33 0.95 3.19 -3.47
CA GLU A 33 -0.25 2.86 -4.25
C GLU A 33 -1.10 1.81 -3.53
N TYR A 34 -2.03 2.28 -2.69
CA TYR A 34 -2.95 1.41 -1.96
C TYR A 34 -3.81 0.53 -2.87
N LYS A 35 -4.25 1.04 -4.04
CA LYS A 35 -5.07 0.28 -5.00
C LYS A 35 -4.33 -0.94 -5.56
N SER A 36 -3.11 -0.76 -6.06
CA SER A 36 -2.32 -1.90 -6.54
C SER A 36 -2.01 -2.88 -5.42
N PHE A 37 -1.74 -2.38 -4.22
CA PHE A 37 -1.53 -3.26 -3.07
C PHE A 37 -2.78 -4.05 -2.69
N SER A 38 -3.96 -3.43 -2.59
CA SER A 38 -5.20 -4.14 -2.27
C SER A 38 -5.63 -5.08 -3.37
N THR A 39 -5.39 -4.75 -4.64
CA THR A 39 -5.57 -5.67 -5.78
C THR A 39 -4.55 -6.82 -5.76
N ALA A 40 -3.30 -6.60 -5.36
CA ALA A 40 -2.36 -7.72 -5.20
C ALA A 40 -2.74 -8.61 -3.99
N LEU A 41 -3.24 -8.01 -2.91
CA LEU A 41 -3.56 -8.73 -1.67
C LEU A 41 -4.89 -9.51 -1.76
N TYR A 42 -5.90 -8.91 -2.41
CA TYR A 42 -7.27 -9.45 -2.49
C TYR A 42 -7.75 -9.71 -3.92
N GLY A 43 -7.02 -9.25 -4.93
CA GLY A 43 -7.36 -9.40 -6.36
C GLY A 43 -6.64 -10.56 -7.05
N GLU A 44 -5.59 -11.14 -6.46
CA GLU A 44 -5.18 -12.54 -6.74
C GLU A 44 -6.11 -13.56 -6.06
N SER A 45 -7.38 -13.17 -5.85
CA SER A 45 -8.47 -14.11 -5.58
C SER A 45 -9.25 -14.33 -6.87
N ASP A 46 -8.56 -14.72 -7.95
CA ASP A 46 -9.20 -15.48 -9.03
C ASP A 46 -9.21 -16.95 -8.60
N LEU A 47 -10.14 -17.30 -7.69
CA LEU A 47 -10.95 -18.53 -7.59
C LEU A 47 -11.60 -18.67 -6.21
#